data_AF-A9D482-F1
#
_entry.id   AF-A9D482-F1
#
_cell.length_a   1.000
_cell.length_b   1.000
_cell.length_c   1.000
_cell.angle_alpha   90.00
_cell.angle_beta   90.00
_cell.angle_gamma   90.00
#
_symmetry.space_group_name_H-M   'P 1'
#
loop_
_entity.id
_entity.type
_entity.pdbx_description
1 polymer ?
#
loop_
_entity_poly.entity_id
_entity_poly.type
_entity_poly.pdbx_seq_one_letter_code
_entity_poly.pdbx_strand_id
1 'polypeptide(L)' 'MRTNIEIDDELVTELMKLTGRKTKRQVVDDALRDHLRRRRAAQAILDLQGTVEWEEDPGSLRSDR' A
#
# COMPACT_ATOMS: atom_id res chain seq x y z
N MET A 1 8.02 17.24 -12.96
CA MET A 1 9.36 17.63 -12.47
C MET A 1 10.37 16.64 -13.02
N ARG A 2 11.52 17.10 -13.50
CA ARG A 2 12.61 16.21 -13.93
C ARG A 2 13.64 16.19 -12.82
N THR A 3 13.89 15.01 -12.26
CA THR A 3 14.80 14.80 -11.13
C THR A 3 15.78 13.71 -11.53
N ASN A 4 17.05 13.89 -11.18
CA ASN A 4 18.06 12.85 -11.33
C ASN A 4 18.26 12.18 -9.96
N ILE A 5 17.96 10.89 -9.87
CA ILE A 5 18.10 10.09 -8.66
C ILE A 5 18.68 8.74 -9.04
N GLU A 6 19.53 8.20 -8.18
CA GLU A 6 20.02 6.83 -8.30
C GLU A 6 18.95 5.88 -7.77
N ILE A 7 18.61 4.88 -8.58
CA ILE A 7 17.63 3.84 -8.26
C ILE A 7 18.24 2.52 -8.70
N ASP A 8 17.97 1.47 -7.94
CA ASP A 8 18.31 0.09 -8.32
C ASP A 8 17.68 -0.29 -9.66
N ASP A 9 18.52 -0.59 -10.64
CA ASP A 9 18.13 -0.92 -12.00
C ASP A 9 17.54 -2.34 -12.12
N GLU A 10 17.95 -3.26 -11.27
CA GLU A 10 17.38 -4.62 -11.23
C GLU A 10 15.94 -4.55 -10.72
N LEU A 11 15.71 -3.79 -9.65
CA LEU A 11 14.38 -3.55 -9.08
C LEU A 11 13.41 -2.96 -10.11
N VAL A 12 13.84 -1.91 -10.82
CA VAL A 12 13.00 -1.27 -11.85
C VAL A 12 12.76 -2.22 -13.01
N THR A 13 13.77 -3.00 -13.42
CA THR A 13 13.65 -3.97 -14.51
C THR A 13 12.68 -5.10 -14.17
N GLU A 14 12.74 -5.63 -12.95
CA GLU A 14 11.80 -6.64 -12.47
C GLU A 14 10.37 -6.09 -12.46
N LEU A 15 10.18 -4.89 -11.91
CA LEU A 15 8.88 -4.22 -11.93
C LEU A 15 8.38 -3.97 -13.36
N MET A 16 9.24 -3.57 -14.29
CA MET A 16 8.87 -3.41 -15.71
C MET A 16 8.35 -4.73 -16.30
N LYS A 17 9.02 -5.86 -16.01
CA LYS A 17 8.58 -7.19 -16.45
C LYS A 17 7.23 -7.60 -15.84
N LEU A 18 7.04 -7.36 -14.55
CA LEU A 18 5.80 -7.70 -13.84
C LEU A 18 4.60 -6.84 -14.27
N THR A 19 4.83 -5.55 -14.50
CA THR A 19 3.77 -4.58 -14.81
C THR A 19 3.54 -4.37 -16.31
N GLY A 20 4.42 -4.89 -17.17
CA GLY A 20 4.40 -4.67 -18.62
C GLY A 20 4.68 -3.23 -19.05
N ARG A 21 5.26 -2.41 -18.17
CA ARG A 21 5.56 -1.00 -18.46
C ARG A 21 6.79 -0.87 -19.35
N LYS A 22 6.72 0.08 -20.30
CA LYS A 22 7.74 0.27 -21.33
C LYS A 22 8.91 1.15 -20.88
N THR A 23 8.73 1.94 -19.82
CA THR A 23 9.74 2.90 -19.39
C THR A 23 9.93 2.88 -17.87
N LYS A 24 11.17 3.12 -17.42
CA LYS A 24 11.51 3.30 -15.99
C LYS A 24 10.63 4.38 -15.33
N ARG A 25 10.36 5.48 -16.06
CA ARG A 25 9.49 6.57 -15.58
C ARG A 25 8.07 6.09 -15.25
N GLN A 26 7.48 5.26 -16.10
CA GLN A 26 6.12 4.73 -15.86
C GLN A 26 6.09 3.84 -14.61
N VAL A 27 7.11 2.99 -14.44
CA VAL A 27 7.21 2.14 -13.25
C VAL A 27 7.32 2.96 -11.98
N VAL A 28 8.20 3.97 -11.96
CA VAL A 28 8.36 4.84 -10.80
C VAL A 28 7.07 5.60 -10.49
N ASP A 29 6.41 6.13 -11.52
CA ASP A 29 5.15 6.89 -11.38
C ASP A 29 4.02 6.02 -10.82
N ASP A 30 3.89 4.78 -11.30
CA ASP A 30 2.92 3.82 -10.78
C ASP A 30 3.25 3.40 -9.35
N ALA A 31 4.51 3.07 -9.05
CA ALA A 31 4.94 2.67 -7.72
C ALA A 31 4.62 3.75 -6.68
N LEU A 32 4.83 5.02 -7.01
CA LEU A 32 4.51 6.15 -6.14
C LEU A 32 3.00 6.30 -5.93
N ARG A 33 2.18 6.17 -6.99
CA ARG A 33 0.72 6.20 -6.85
C ARG A 33 0.23 5.05 -5.98
N ASP A 34 0.75 3.85 -6.19
CA ASP A 34 0.37 2.66 -5.44
C ASP A 34 0.76 2.79 -3.96
N HIS A 35 1.94 3.34 -3.69
CA HIS A 35 2.37 3.67 -2.34
C HIS A 35 1.40 4.66 -1.68
N LEU A 36 1.06 5.76 -2.36
CA LEU A 36 0.12 6.75 -1.83
C LEU A 36 -1.27 6.16 -1.57
N ARG A 37 -1.79 5.34 -2.50
CA ARG A 37 -3.08 4.66 -2.31
C ARG A 37 -3.06 3.77 -1.07
N ARG A 38 -2.01 2.97 -0.88
CA ARG A 38 -1.86 2.11 0.31
C ARG A 38 -1.76 2.92 1.61
N ARG A 39 -1.02 4.03 1.62
CA ARG A 39 -0.92 4.90 2.80
C ARG A 39 -2.26 5.55 3.15
N ARG A 40 -3.03 6.00 2.15
CA ARG A 40 -4.38 6.55 2.37
C ARG A 40 -5.35 5.49 2.89
N ALA A 41 -5.33 4.29 2.33
CA ALA A 41 -6.17 3.19 2.79
C ALA A 41 -5.86 2.81 4.25
N ALA A 42 -4.58 2.70 4.60
CA ALA A 42 -4.16 2.44 5.96
C ALA A 42 -4.63 3.55 6.92
N GLN A 43 -4.50 4.83 6.54
CA GLN A 43 -4.99 5.94 7.35
C GLN A 43 -6.51 5.88 7.53
N ALA A 44 -7.26 5.63 6.46
CA ALA A 44 -8.72 5.52 6.54
C ALA A 44 -9.17 4.40 7.50
N ILE A 45 -8.44 3.28 7.56
CA ILE A 45 -8.71 2.22 8.53
C ILE A 45 -8.43 2.70 9.97
N LEU A 46 -7.35 3.42 10.19
CA LEU A 46 -7.04 4.01 11.50
C LEU A 46 -8.08 5.05 11.92
N ASP A 47 -8.62 5.82 10.97
CA ASP A 47 -9.66 6.82 11.24
C ASP A 47 -10.99 6.18 11.67
N LEU A 48 -11.22 4.89 11.36
CA LEU A 48 -12.37 4.12 11.84
C LEU A 48 -12.21 3.64 13.30
N GLN A 49 -11.03 3.82 13.90
CA GLN A 49 -10.78 3.41 15.27
C GLN A 49 -11.69 4.17 16.24
N GLY A 50 -12.52 3.44 16.99
CA GLY A 50 -13.47 4.01 17.95
C GLY A 50 -14.77 4.53 17.33
N THR A 51 -14.93 4.47 16.00
CA THR A 51 -16.20 4.80 15.32
C THR A 51 -17.00 3.56 14.93
N VAL A 52 -16.37 2.38 14.93
CA VAL A 52 -17.01 1.11 14.59
C VAL A 52 -17.47 0.43 15.87
N GLU A 53 -18.79 0.27 16.02
CA GLU A 53 -19.37 -0.56 17.07
C GLU A 53 -19.17 -2.03 16.73
N TRP A 54 -18.65 -2.80 17.68
CA TRP A 54 -18.57 -4.25 17.59
C TRP A 54 -19.91 -4.83 18.02
N GLU A 55 -20.54 -5.60 17.13
CA GLU A 55 -21.92 -6.10 17.30
C GLU A 55 -22.02 -7.23 18.34
N GLU A 56 -20.91 -7.91 18.64
CA GLU A 56 -20.83 -8.96 19.65
C GLU A 56 -19.89 -8.60 20.79
N ASP A 57 -20.24 -9.06 22.01
CA ASP A 57 -19.39 -8.91 23.20
C ASP A 57 -18.05 -9.65 23.00
N PRO A 58 -16.89 -8.97 22.98
CA PRO A 58 -15.59 -9.62 22.85
C PRO A 58 -15.29 -10.67 23.95
N GLY A 59 -16.05 -10.66 25.05
CA GLY A 59 -16.00 -11.67 26.10
C GLY A 59 -16.45 -13.06 25.66
N SER A 60 -17.40 -13.16 24.72
CA SER A 60 -17.91 -14.46 24.23
C SER A 60 -16.86 -15.24 23.44
N LEU A 61 -15.99 -14.53 22.72
CA LEU A 61 -14.87 -15.08 21.94
C LEU A 61 -13.73 -15.64 22.81
N ARG A 62 -13.76 -15.38 24.12
CA ARG A 62 -12.73 -15.81 25.08
C ARG A 62 -13.16 -17.01 25.93
N SER A 63 -14.36 -17.55 25.71
CA SER A 63 -14.88 -18.71 26.43
C SER A 63 -14.40 -20.03 25.81
N ASP A 64 -13.10 -20.28 25.88
CA ASP A 64 -12.50 -21.63 25.75
C ASP A 64 -11.20 -21.66 26.58
N ARG A 65 -11.36 -21.79 27.90
CA ARG A 65 -10.27 -22.22 28.79
C ARG A 65 -10.83 -23.00 29.97
#